data_AF-A0A6G3QGV3-F1
#
_entry.id   AF-A0A6G3QGV3-F1
#
_cell.length_a   1.000
_cell.length_b   1.000
_cell.length_c   1.000
_cell.angle_alpha   90.00
_cell.angle_beta   90.00
_cell.angle_gamma   90.00
#
_symmetry.space_group_name_H-M   'P 1'
#
loop_
_entity.id
_entity.type
_entity.pdbx_description
1 polymer ?
#
loop_
_entity_poly.entity_id
_entity_poly.type
_entity_poly.pdbx_seq_one_letter_code
_entity_poly.pdbx_strand_id
1 'polypeptide(L)'
;MTTHNTRHNTRHGTSHNGSSNGSSNSGSNLADDAIRALWETMARGWEAGDATLFAASFATDCDFTTVRGDKPPGRAGIQADHDRLFRTQYADTRLDARVTAVRHLRPGLATVDAESTVRAADGTTLASAHALAVVERTGTHDGPDLWQIVALHNMIPATAPAVSATPEPEKADTETGRPKLRHLAVVARDPEGLAEFYSSVFSMELYHRDPDGSCFLSDGYLSLALIKHRLDGDTPLGMNHFGFHIADTAATSAALIEKGADKPAERFTDRPFAEYRAMDPEGNSFDLSEHGFGGPRPATES
;
A
#
# COMPACT_ATOMS: atom_id res chain seq x y z
N MET A 1 -66.11 -31.26 -53.14
CA MET A 1 -67.22 -30.74 -52.32
C MET A 1 -66.77 -30.82 -50.86
N THR A 2 -66.25 -29.74 -50.26
CA THR A 2 -66.95 -28.85 -49.29
C THR A 2 -67.46 -29.66 -48.07
N THR A 3 -67.11 -29.49 -46.79
CA THR A 3 -66.53 -28.35 -46.01
C THR A 3 -66.27 -28.77 -44.53
N HIS A 4 -65.27 -28.14 -43.89
CA HIS A 4 -65.14 -27.60 -42.48
C HIS A 4 -65.64 -28.40 -41.24
N ASN A 5 -65.16 -28.26 -39.98
CA ASN A 5 -64.32 -27.35 -39.17
C ASN A 5 -64.09 -28.08 -37.80
N THR A 6 -62.92 -28.18 -37.15
CA THR A 6 -62.27 -27.25 -36.19
C THR A 6 -62.27 -27.66 -34.68
N ARG A 7 -61.04 -27.70 -34.11
CA ARG A 7 -60.53 -27.35 -32.74
C ARG A 7 -60.45 -28.33 -31.55
N HIS A 8 -59.20 -28.35 -31.00
CA HIS A 8 -58.71 -28.42 -29.59
C HIS A 8 -59.08 -29.68 -28.75
N ASN A 9 -58.28 -30.22 -27.83
CA ASN A 9 -57.18 -29.68 -27.01
C ASN A 9 -56.24 -30.81 -26.49
N THR A 10 -55.14 -30.37 -25.88
CA THR A 10 -53.90 -30.98 -25.37
C THR A 10 -53.90 -32.16 -24.36
N ARG A 11 -52.80 -32.94 -24.50
CA ARG A 11 -51.82 -33.49 -23.51
C ARG A 11 -52.26 -34.58 -22.50
N HIS A 12 -51.52 -35.70 -22.49
CA HIS A 12 -50.39 -35.93 -21.57
C HIS A 12 -49.65 -37.25 -21.89
N GLY A 13 -48.38 -37.15 -22.29
CA GLY A 13 -47.43 -38.27 -22.37
C GLY A 13 -46.26 -37.98 -21.45
N THR A 14 -46.06 -38.86 -20.47
CA THR A 14 -45.00 -38.81 -19.46
C THR A 14 -43.68 -39.26 -20.08
N SER A 15 -42.70 -38.36 -20.16
CA SER A 15 -41.32 -38.68 -20.53
C SER A 15 -40.39 -38.42 -19.36
N HIS A 16 -39.54 -39.40 -19.08
CA HIS A 16 -38.49 -39.39 -18.08
C HIS A 16 -37.54 -38.20 -18.25
N ASN A 17 -37.21 -37.54 -17.14
CA ASN A 17 -36.19 -36.50 -17.11
C ASN A 17 -34.96 -37.04 -16.37
N GLY A 18 -33.94 -37.45 -17.14
CA GLY A 18 -32.58 -37.63 -16.64
C GLY A 18 -31.82 -36.33 -16.86
N SER A 19 -31.62 -35.55 -15.79
CA SER A 19 -30.84 -34.31 -15.84
C SER A 19 -29.35 -34.61 -15.91
N SER A 20 -28.72 -34.24 -17.03
CA SER A 20 -27.28 -34.12 -17.19
C SER A 20 -26.81 -32.75 -16.67
N ASN A 21 -26.18 -32.73 -15.49
CA ASN A 21 -25.60 -31.53 -14.89
C ASN A 21 -24.06 -31.61 -14.92
N GLY A 22 -23.46 -31.64 -16.12
CA GLY A 22 -22.02 -31.88 -16.30
C GLY A 22 -21.27 -30.94 -17.24
N SER A 23 -21.93 -29.99 -17.91
CA SER A 23 -21.30 -29.25 -19.02
C SER A 23 -20.69 -27.88 -18.65
N SER A 24 -20.98 -27.32 -17.48
CA SER A 24 -20.56 -25.96 -17.13
C SER A 24 -19.17 -25.85 -16.48
N ASN A 25 -18.64 -26.94 -15.91
CA ASN A 25 -17.39 -26.90 -15.13
C ASN A 25 -16.11 -27.15 -15.95
N SER A 26 -16.24 -27.81 -17.10
CA SER A 26 -15.08 -28.11 -17.97
C SER A 26 -14.61 -26.90 -18.77
N GLY A 27 -15.52 -26.03 -19.20
CA GLY A 27 -15.19 -24.85 -19.99
C GLY A 27 -14.60 -23.71 -19.15
N SER A 28 -15.02 -23.57 -17.88
CA SER A 28 -14.43 -22.60 -16.95
C SER A 28 -13.00 -22.97 -16.58
N ASN A 29 -12.71 -24.25 -16.34
CA ASN A 29 -11.36 -24.70 -16.01
C ASN A 29 -10.36 -24.45 -17.16
N LEU A 30 -10.75 -24.72 -18.41
CA LEU A 30 -9.88 -24.45 -19.57
C LEU A 30 -9.59 -22.94 -19.75
N ALA A 31 -10.60 -22.08 -19.51
CA ALA A 31 -10.41 -20.64 -19.57
C ALA A 31 -9.49 -20.15 -18.44
N ASP A 32 -9.66 -20.66 -17.22
CA ASP A 32 -8.82 -20.32 -16.08
C ASP A 32 -7.36 -20.75 -16.31
N ASP A 33 -7.14 -21.94 -16.88
CA ASP A 33 -5.80 -22.43 -17.23
C ASP A 33 -5.14 -21.53 -18.28
N ALA A 34 -5.88 -21.12 -19.32
CA ALA A 34 -5.40 -20.19 -20.35
C ALA A 34 -5.08 -18.81 -19.77
N ILE A 35 -5.87 -18.32 -18.82
CA ILE A 35 -5.62 -17.06 -18.10
C ILE A 35 -4.34 -17.19 -17.25
N ARG A 36 -4.16 -18.29 -16.50
CA ARG A 36 -2.96 -18.53 -15.68
C ARG A 36 -1.69 -18.62 -16.54
N ALA A 37 -1.78 -19.20 -17.73
CA ALA A 37 -0.68 -19.32 -18.68
C ALA A 37 -0.09 -17.95 -19.12
N LEU A 38 -0.84 -16.84 -18.97
CA LEU A 38 -0.31 -15.49 -19.21
C LEU A 38 0.82 -15.15 -18.24
N TRP A 39 0.63 -15.38 -16.94
CA TRP A 39 1.66 -15.12 -15.93
C TRP A 39 2.82 -16.10 -16.03
N GLU A 40 2.57 -17.36 -16.42
CA GLU A 40 3.65 -18.30 -16.72
C GLU A 40 4.48 -17.87 -17.93
N THR A 41 3.85 -17.30 -18.95
CA THR A 41 4.54 -16.76 -20.13
C THR A 41 5.39 -15.54 -19.75
N MET A 42 4.86 -14.66 -18.90
CA MET A 42 5.64 -13.55 -18.33
C MET A 42 6.86 -14.07 -17.54
N ALA A 43 6.67 -15.07 -16.67
CA ALA A 43 7.78 -15.64 -15.89
C ALA A 43 8.87 -16.25 -16.78
N ARG A 44 8.49 -16.99 -17.83
CA ARG A 44 9.45 -17.53 -18.81
C ARG A 44 10.17 -16.44 -19.60
N GLY A 45 9.46 -15.41 -20.03
CA GLY A 45 10.08 -14.25 -20.70
C GLY A 45 11.07 -13.53 -19.80
N TRP A 46 10.74 -13.39 -18.52
CA TRP A 46 11.62 -12.82 -17.51
C TRP A 46 12.90 -13.65 -17.31
N GLU A 47 12.75 -14.95 -17.05
CA GLU A 47 13.89 -15.86 -16.83
C GLU A 47 14.82 -15.93 -18.05
N ALA A 48 14.26 -15.85 -19.26
CA ALA A 48 15.04 -15.81 -20.50
C ALA A 48 15.64 -14.43 -20.83
N GLY A 49 15.29 -13.38 -20.09
CA GLY A 49 15.59 -11.99 -20.47
C GLY A 49 14.94 -11.58 -21.80
N ASP A 50 13.88 -12.27 -22.22
CA ASP A 50 13.16 -12.05 -23.48
C ASP A 50 11.94 -11.16 -23.23
N ALA A 51 12.13 -9.86 -23.48
CA ALA A 51 11.08 -8.86 -23.37
C ALA A 51 9.94 -9.06 -24.39
N THR A 52 10.20 -9.70 -25.53
CA THR A 52 9.17 -10.00 -26.53
C THR A 52 8.23 -11.08 -26.00
N LEU A 53 8.80 -12.17 -25.46
CA LEU A 53 8.02 -13.23 -24.83
C LEU A 53 7.25 -12.72 -23.62
N PHE A 54 7.89 -11.90 -22.78
CA PHE A 54 7.22 -11.26 -21.64
C PHE A 54 6.02 -10.42 -22.12
N ALA A 55 6.21 -9.58 -23.14
CA ALA A 55 5.20 -8.66 -23.64
C ALA A 55 4.06 -9.36 -24.41
N ALA A 56 4.25 -10.61 -24.87
CA ALA A 56 3.25 -11.36 -25.63
C ALA A 56 1.93 -11.60 -24.85
N SER A 57 2.00 -11.56 -23.53
CA SER A 57 0.84 -11.73 -22.62
C SER A 57 -0.10 -10.53 -22.61
N PHE A 58 0.35 -9.35 -23.05
CA PHE A 58 -0.42 -8.11 -23.03
C PHE A 58 -1.13 -7.87 -24.36
N ALA A 59 -2.25 -7.17 -24.39
CA ALA A 59 -2.87 -6.66 -25.61
C ALA A 59 -2.03 -5.52 -26.23
N THR A 60 -2.18 -5.27 -27.54
CA THR A 60 -1.37 -4.27 -28.25
C THR A 60 -1.51 -2.88 -27.64
N ASP A 61 -2.72 -2.54 -27.21
CA ASP A 61 -3.14 -1.28 -26.59
C ASP A 61 -3.31 -1.38 -25.07
N CYS A 62 -2.66 -2.36 -24.42
CA CYS A 62 -2.80 -2.59 -22.97
C CYS A 62 -2.58 -1.33 -22.13
N ASP A 63 -3.49 -1.08 -21.18
CA ASP A 63 -3.31 -0.07 -20.15
C ASP A 63 -2.51 -0.63 -18.97
N PHE A 64 -1.19 -0.44 -19.00
CA PHE A 64 -0.28 -0.92 -17.97
C PHE A 64 0.18 0.21 -17.07
N THR A 65 0.09 0.02 -15.74
CA THR A 65 0.65 0.93 -14.73
C THR A 65 1.74 0.20 -13.94
N THR A 66 2.97 0.74 -13.97
CA THR A 66 4.10 0.19 -13.19
C THR A 66 3.91 0.46 -11.69
N VAL A 67 4.72 -0.19 -10.84
CA VAL A 67 4.76 0.11 -9.39
C VAL A 67 5.11 1.56 -9.05
N ARG A 68 5.70 2.31 -9.99
CA ARG A 68 6.03 3.75 -9.84
C ARG A 68 4.94 4.67 -10.38
N GLY A 69 3.87 4.12 -10.96
CA GLY A 69 2.81 4.90 -11.62
C GLY A 69 3.10 5.29 -13.07
N ASP A 70 4.22 4.82 -13.65
CA ASP A 70 4.53 5.06 -15.06
C ASP A 70 3.54 4.29 -15.96
N LYS A 71 3.19 4.88 -17.11
CA LYS A 71 2.28 4.29 -18.11
C LYS A 71 2.97 4.11 -19.46
N PRO A 72 3.60 2.95 -19.74
CA PRO A 72 4.19 2.67 -21.04
C PRO A 72 3.11 2.66 -22.14
N PRO A 73 3.40 3.15 -23.36
CA PRO A 73 2.43 3.17 -24.44
C PRO A 73 2.19 1.77 -25.02
N GLY A 74 1.21 1.06 -24.46
CA GLY A 74 0.77 -0.27 -24.90
C GLY A 74 1.87 -1.33 -24.83
N ARG A 75 1.68 -2.44 -25.57
CA ARG A 75 2.62 -3.58 -25.57
C ARG A 75 4.04 -3.18 -25.98
N ALA A 76 4.18 -2.31 -26.97
CA ALA A 76 5.48 -1.89 -27.48
C ALA A 76 6.29 -1.12 -26.42
N GLY A 77 5.63 -0.24 -25.64
CA GLY A 77 6.25 0.43 -24.50
C GLY A 77 6.68 -0.54 -23.41
N ILE A 78 5.80 -1.48 -23.04
CA ILE A 78 6.09 -2.53 -22.05
C ILE A 78 7.32 -3.33 -22.48
N GLN A 79 7.37 -3.79 -23.73
CA GLN A 79 8.50 -4.54 -24.27
C GLN A 79 9.81 -3.74 -24.22
N ALA A 80 9.80 -2.49 -24.69
CA ALA A 80 11.00 -1.66 -24.72
C ALA A 80 11.55 -1.38 -23.31
N ASP A 81 10.67 -1.16 -22.34
CA ASP A 81 11.06 -0.96 -20.95
C ASP A 81 11.64 -2.22 -20.32
N HIS A 82 11.01 -3.38 -20.55
CA HIS A 82 11.51 -4.65 -20.00
C HIS A 82 12.80 -5.11 -20.67
N ASP A 83 13.02 -4.84 -21.96
CA ASP A 83 14.30 -5.11 -22.64
C ASP A 83 15.45 -4.35 -21.96
N ARG A 84 15.23 -3.07 -21.61
CA ARG A 84 16.21 -2.28 -20.85
C ARG A 84 16.41 -2.82 -19.44
N LEU A 85 15.35 -3.21 -18.74
CA LEU A 85 15.41 -3.72 -17.37
C LEU A 85 16.11 -5.08 -17.29
N PHE A 86 15.84 -6.00 -18.22
CA PHE A 86 16.50 -7.31 -18.30
C PHE A 86 17.99 -7.23 -18.61
N ARG A 87 18.46 -6.14 -19.23
CA ARG A 87 19.89 -5.86 -19.42
C ARG A 87 20.55 -5.15 -18.23
N THR A 88 19.77 -4.74 -17.23
CA THR A 88 20.23 -3.92 -16.11
C THR A 88 19.70 -4.47 -14.78
N GLN A 89 18.70 -3.83 -14.19
CA GLN A 89 18.20 -4.10 -12.83
C GLN A 89 17.67 -5.53 -12.65
N TYR A 90 17.16 -6.15 -13.71
CA TYR A 90 16.55 -7.48 -13.69
C TYR A 90 17.41 -8.54 -14.39
N ALA A 91 18.66 -8.22 -14.74
CA ALA A 91 19.60 -9.22 -15.26
C ALA A 91 19.81 -10.33 -14.22
N ASP A 92 19.80 -11.58 -14.68
CA ASP A 92 19.97 -12.80 -13.85
C ASP A 92 18.98 -12.92 -12.68
N THR A 93 17.80 -12.30 -12.81
CA THR A 93 16.69 -12.46 -11.86
C THR A 93 15.60 -13.35 -12.43
N ARG A 94 14.77 -13.90 -11.55
CA ARG A 94 13.55 -14.67 -11.92
C ARG A 94 12.31 -14.00 -11.36
N LEU A 95 11.18 -14.22 -12.05
CA LEU A 95 9.87 -13.76 -11.61
C LEU A 95 9.02 -14.97 -11.19
N ASP A 96 8.74 -15.08 -9.90
CA ASP A 96 7.75 -16.01 -9.39
C ASP A 96 6.39 -15.31 -9.42
N ALA A 97 5.53 -15.68 -10.36
CA ALA A 97 4.19 -15.11 -10.50
C ALA A 97 3.10 -16.14 -10.13
N ARG A 98 2.10 -15.71 -9.37
CA ARG A 98 1.00 -16.56 -8.91
C ARG A 98 -0.34 -15.84 -9.06
N VAL A 99 -1.25 -16.44 -9.82
CA VAL A 99 -2.65 -16.00 -9.87
C VAL A 99 -3.39 -16.48 -8.62
N THR A 100 -3.87 -15.56 -7.80
CA THR A 100 -4.56 -15.84 -6.54
C THR A 100 -6.07 -15.95 -6.71
N ALA A 101 -6.66 -15.16 -7.62
CA ALA A 101 -8.08 -15.22 -7.93
C ALA A 101 -8.35 -14.91 -9.40
N VAL A 102 -9.34 -15.59 -9.98
CA VAL A 102 -9.91 -15.29 -11.29
C VAL A 102 -11.41 -15.07 -11.10
N ARG A 103 -11.93 -13.95 -11.59
CA ARG A 103 -13.36 -13.64 -11.58
C ARG A 103 -13.83 -13.29 -12.99
N HIS A 104 -14.57 -14.21 -13.58
CA HIS A 104 -15.25 -13.97 -14.88
C HIS A 104 -16.37 -12.95 -14.70
N LEU A 105 -16.30 -11.84 -15.46
CA LEU A 105 -17.33 -10.79 -15.45
C LEU A 105 -18.42 -11.08 -16.48
N ARG A 106 -18.02 -11.60 -17.63
CA ARG A 106 -18.88 -12.06 -18.74
C ARG A 106 -18.06 -13.04 -19.59
N PRO A 107 -18.68 -13.81 -20.51
CA PRO A 107 -17.93 -14.67 -21.41
C PRO A 107 -16.82 -13.90 -22.14
N GLY A 108 -15.58 -14.37 -22.01
CA GLY A 108 -14.40 -13.75 -22.63
C GLY A 108 -13.83 -12.54 -21.90
N LEU A 109 -14.27 -12.21 -20.68
CA LEU A 109 -13.72 -11.11 -19.88
C LEU A 109 -13.64 -11.48 -18.40
N ALA A 110 -12.46 -11.34 -17.80
CA ALA A 110 -12.24 -11.61 -16.39
C ALA A 110 -11.34 -10.57 -15.71
N THR A 111 -11.49 -10.42 -14.40
CA THR A 111 -10.50 -9.78 -13.54
C THR A 111 -9.63 -10.85 -12.90
N VAL A 112 -8.36 -10.54 -12.70
CA VAL A 112 -7.38 -11.45 -12.12
C VAL A 112 -6.57 -10.74 -11.05
N ASP A 113 -6.55 -11.32 -9.86
CA ASP A 113 -5.60 -10.95 -8.81
C ASP A 113 -4.37 -11.84 -8.95
N ALA A 114 -3.19 -11.21 -8.97
CA ALA A 114 -1.93 -11.92 -9.03
C ALA A 114 -0.89 -11.33 -8.08
N GLU A 115 -0.05 -12.19 -7.56
CA GLU A 115 1.11 -11.84 -6.74
C GLU A 115 2.37 -12.15 -7.55
N SER A 116 3.39 -11.33 -7.41
CA SER A 116 4.68 -11.54 -8.08
C SER A 116 5.84 -11.21 -7.16
N THR A 117 6.88 -12.03 -7.22
CA THR A 117 8.12 -11.83 -6.48
C THR A 117 9.30 -11.92 -7.44
N VAL A 118 10.10 -10.86 -7.48
CA VAL A 118 11.39 -10.88 -8.19
C VAL A 118 12.44 -11.46 -7.26
N ARG A 119 13.15 -12.49 -7.70
CA ARG A 119 14.22 -13.13 -6.94
C ARG A 119 15.56 -13.06 -7.65
N ALA A 120 16.62 -12.85 -6.89
CA ALA A 120 17.98 -13.04 -7.34
C ALA A 120 18.29 -14.52 -7.60
N ALA A 121 19.40 -14.80 -8.28
CA ALA A 121 19.89 -16.15 -8.57
C ALA A 121 20.11 -17.01 -7.31
N ASP A 122 20.48 -16.40 -6.18
CA ASP A 122 20.65 -17.08 -4.88
C ASP A 122 19.32 -17.34 -4.14
N GLY A 123 18.19 -16.88 -4.70
CA GLY A 123 16.85 -17.01 -4.13
C GLY A 123 16.38 -15.83 -3.28
N THR A 124 17.24 -14.83 -3.02
CA THR A 124 16.89 -13.61 -2.26
C THR A 124 15.73 -12.88 -2.92
N THR A 125 14.72 -12.48 -2.14
CA THR A 125 13.61 -11.64 -2.61
C THR A 125 14.11 -10.20 -2.78
N LEU A 126 14.02 -9.68 -4.01
CA LEU A 126 14.43 -8.31 -4.35
C LEU A 126 13.25 -7.34 -4.35
N ALA A 127 12.10 -7.80 -4.82
CA ALA A 127 10.87 -7.00 -4.86
C ALA A 127 9.65 -7.92 -4.83
N SER A 128 8.53 -7.40 -4.34
CA SER A 128 7.22 -8.06 -4.44
C SER A 128 6.17 -7.05 -4.86
N ALA A 129 5.24 -7.48 -5.70
CA ALA A 129 4.15 -6.66 -6.19
C ALA A 129 2.86 -7.47 -6.27
N HIS A 130 1.74 -6.79 -6.00
CA HIS A 130 0.39 -7.30 -6.24
C HIS A 130 -0.15 -6.63 -7.50
N ALA A 131 -0.88 -7.37 -8.31
CA ALA A 131 -1.47 -6.89 -9.54
C ALA A 131 -2.97 -7.17 -9.56
N LEU A 132 -3.74 -6.15 -9.95
CA LEU A 132 -5.09 -6.34 -10.48
C LEU A 132 -5.01 -6.20 -12.01
N ALA A 133 -5.42 -7.25 -12.71
CA ALA A 133 -5.45 -7.28 -14.16
C ALA A 133 -6.87 -7.48 -14.69
N VAL A 134 -7.12 -6.94 -15.88
CA VAL A 134 -8.28 -7.28 -16.71
C VAL A 134 -7.74 -8.06 -17.91
N VAL A 135 -8.33 -9.24 -18.15
CA VAL A 135 -7.98 -10.10 -19.26
C VAL A 135 -9.18 -10.29 -20.19
N GLU A 136 -8.94 -10.23 -21.49
CA GLU A 136 -9.96 -10.41 -22.52
C GLU A 136 -9.57 -11.54 -23.47
N ARG A 137 -10.55 -12.33 -23.87
CA ARG A 137 -10.39 -13.37 -24.87
C ARG A 137 -10.45 -12.73 -26.26
N THR A 138 -9.35 -12.81 -26.99
CA THR A 138 -9.19 -12.26 -28.34
C THR A 138 -9.41 -13.29 -29.44
N GLY A 139 -9.50 -14.58 -29.09
CA GLY A 139 -9.85 -15.68 -30.01
C GLY A 139 -11.37 -15.89 -30.20
N THR A 140 -11.74 -16.48 -31.35
CA THR A 140 -13.09 -16.99 -31.62
C THR A 140 -13.22 -18.44 -31.13
N HIS A 141 -14.46 -18.95 -31.02
CA HIS A 141 -14.75 -20.31 -30.53
C HIS A 141 -14.07 -21.43 -31.34
N ASP A 142 -13.69 -21.15 -32.60
CA ASP A 142 -13.05 -22.10 -33.53
C ASP A 142 -11.54 -21.88 -33.69
N GLY A 143 -10.97 -20.84 -33.06
CA GLY A 143 -9.53 -20.57 -33.03
C GLY A 143 -8.88 -21.02 -31.70
N PRO A 144 -7.55 -20.91 -31.54
CA PRO A 144 -6.96 -21.08 -30.22
C PRO A 144 -7.59 -20.08 -29.24
N ASP A 145 -7.98 -20.55 -28.05
CA ASP A 145 -8.52 -19.73 -26.96
C ASP A 145 -7.42 -18.76 -26.47
N LEU A 146 -7.24 -17.67 -27.21
CA LEU A 146 -6.22 -16.68 -26.92
C LEU A 146 -6.79 -15.67 -25.94
N TRP A 147 -6.15 -15.55 -24.78
CA TRP A 147 -6.40 -14.52 -23.80
C TRP A 147 -5.26 -13.53 -23.79
N GLN A 148 -5.54 -12.27 -23.48
CA GLN A 148 -4.53 -11.23 -23.31
C GLN A 148 -4.89 -10.31 -22.15
N ILE A 149 -3.86 -9.76 -21.51
CA ILE A 149 -4.00 -8.72 -20.49
C ILE A 149 -4.28 -7.39 -21.19
N VAL A 150 -5.47 -6.83 -21.00
CA VAL A 150 -5.88 -5.54 -21.58
C VAL A 150 -5.66 -4.37 -20.63
N ALA A 151 -5.60 -4.63 -19.32
CA ALA A 151 -5.18 -3.67 -18.32
C ALA A 151 -4.46 -4.38 -17.17
N LEU A 152 -3.43 -3.76 -16.60
CA LEU A 152 -2.73 -4.26 -15.42
C LEU A 152 -2.21 -3.10 -14.57
N HIS A 153 -2.55 -3.13 -13.28
CA HIS A 153 -2.04 -2.17 -12.31
C HIS A 153 -1.22 -2.90 -11.25
N ASN A 154 0.08 -2.60 -11.18
CA ASN A 154 0.96 -3.11 -10.14
C ASN A 154 0.98 -2.20 -8.92
N MET A 155 0.98 -2.81 -7.74
CA MET A 155 1.07 -2.12 -6.46
C MET A 155 2.12 -2.82 -5.59
N ILE A 156 2.84 -2.05 -4.78
CA ILE A 156 3.65 -2.62 -3.70
C ILE A 156 2.69 -2.81 -2.51
N PRO A 157 2.44 -4.06 -2.07
CA PRO A 157 1.58 -4.29 -0.93
C PRO A 157 2.21 -3.66 0.32
N ALA A 158 1.40 -2.98 1.13
CA ALA A 158 1.85 -2.56 2.46
C ALA A 158 2.24 -3.81 3.26
N THR A 159 3.40 -3.80 3.90
CA THR A 159 3.80 -4.88 4.79
C THR A 159 2.75 -5.01 5.89
N ALA A 160 2.17 -6.21 6.06
CA ALA A 160 1.30 -6.46 7.20
C ALA A 160 2.09 -6.14 8.48
N PRO A 161 1.52 -5.42 9.45
CA PRO A 161 2.22 -5.16 10.70
C PRO A 161 2.61 -6.51 11.30
N ALA A 162 3.90 -6.69 11.58
CA ALA A 162 4.36 -7.84 12.32
C ALA A 162 3.55 -7.89 13.62
N VAL A 163 2.87 -9.00 13.87
CA VAL A 163 2.30 -9.26 15.21
C VAL A 163 3.50 -9.36 16.13
N SER A 164 3.82 -8.25 16.78
CA SER A 164 4.92 -8.16 17.74
C SER A 164 4.69 -9.21 18.82
N ALA A 165 5.67 -10.07 19.02
CA ALA A 165 5.69 -10.94 20.18
C ALA A 165 5.62 -10.07 21.44
N THR A 166 4.71 -10.43 22.34
CA THR A 166 4.48 -9.78 23.62
C THR A 166 5.82 -9.54 24.34
N PRO A 167 6.17 -8.31 24.74
CA PRO A 167 7.37 -8.12 25.53
C PRO A 167 7.14 -8.70 26.94
N GLU A 168 8.14 -9.43 27.43
CA GLU A 168 8.25 -9.85 28.83
C GLU A 168 8.24 -8.61 29.76
N PRO A 169 7.81 -8.76 31.03
CA PRO A 169 7.70 -7.63 31.94
C PRO A 169 9.07 -7.02 32.20
N GLU A 170 9.22 -5.76 31.80
CA GLU A 170 10.42 -4.96 31.99
C GLU A 170 10.61 -4.66 33.48
N LYS A 171 11.82 -4.98 33.99
CA LYS A 171 12.24 -4.61 35.35
C LYS A 171 12.44 -3.10 35.43
N ALA A 172 12.09 -2.56 36.60
CA ALA A 172 12.10 -1.14 36.95
C ALA A 172 13.36 -0.38 36.49
N ASP A 173 13.08 0.81 35.97
CA ASP A 173 13.94 1.83 35.38
C ASP A 173 15.05 2.24 36.35
N THR A 174 16.32 2.10 35.93
CA THR A 174 17.44 2.84 36.54
C THR A 174 17.88 3.93 35.56
N GLU A 175 17.70 5.18 35.99
CA GLU A 175 18.06 6.44 35.33
C GLU A 175 19.37 6.39 34.55
N THR A 176 19.29 6.13 33.23
CA THR A 176 20.34 6.51 32.29
C THR A 176 19.70 7.18 31.07
N GLY A 177 20.28 8.30 30.66
CA GLY A 177 19.72 9.30 29.73
C GLY A 177 19.54 8.85 28.28
N ARG A 178 18.66 7.87 28.05
CA ARG A 178 18.19 7.50 26.71
C ARG A 178 17.13 8.51 26.24
N PRO A 179 17.23 9.05 25.00
CA PRO A 179 16.18 9.84 24.37
C PRO A 179 14.80 9.17 24.48
N LYS A 180 13.79 9.91 24.93
CA LYS A 180 12.41 9.40 25.08
C LYS A 180 11.48 10.09 24.09
N LEU A 181 10.63 9.32 23.40
CA LEU A 181 9.55 9.88 22.58
C LEU A 181 8.52 10.54 23.51
N ARG A 182 8.31 11.85 23.34
CA ARG A 182 7.53 12.67 24.28
C ARG A 182 6.61 13.68 23.62
N HIS A 183 6.58 13.71 22.29
CA HIS A 183 5.79 14.67 21.55
C HIS A 183 5.22 14.08 20.28
N LEU A 184 3.99 14.45 19.99
CA LEU A 184 3.30 14.14 18.75
C LEU A 184 2.60 15.39 18.24
N ALA A 185 2.72 15.65 16.94
CA ALA A 185 2.04 16.74 16.29
C ALA A 185 1.12 16.24 15.17
N VAL A 186 -0.12 16.72 15.20
CA VAL A 186 -1.18 16.41 14.25
C VAL A 186 -1.73 17.71 13.68
N VAL A 187 -1.82 17.79 12.35
CA VAL A 187 -2.46 18.91 11.67
C VAL A 187 -3.96 18.67 11.59
N ALA A 188 -4.73 19.61 12.13
CA ALA A 188 -6.17 19.49 12.30
C ALA A 188 -6.92 20.68 11.64
N ARG A 189 -8.05 20.39 10.99
CA ARG A 189 -8.97 21.43 10.50
C ARG A 189 -9.59 22.22 11.65
N ASP A 190 -9.93 21.51 12.73
CA ASP A 190 -10.55 22.05 13.93
C ASP A 190 -9.80 21.57 15.17
N PRO A 191 -8.70 22.25 15.56
CA PRO A 191 -7.93 21.87 16.74
C PRO A 191 -8.73 21.96 18.05
N GLU A 192 -9.68 22.89 18.18
CA GLU A 192 -10.47 23.07 19.42
C GLU A 192 -11.44 21.89 19.60
N GLY A 193 -12.20 21.52 18.55
CA GLY A 193 -13.07 20.35 18.61
C GLY A 193 -12.29 19.05 18.83
N LEU A 194 -11.09 18.95 18.26
CA LEU A 194 -10.23 17.79 18.48
C LEU A 194 -9.60 17.80 19.89
N ALA A 195 -9.27 18.96 20.45
CA ALA A 195 -8.83 19.10 21.84
C ALA A 195 -9.93 18.68 22.82
N GLU A 196 -11.18 19.10 22.57
CA GLU A 196 -12.34 18.67 23.36
C GLU A 196 -12.53 17.15 23.30
N PHE A 197 -12.40 16.54 22.11
CA PHE A 197 -12.43 15.09 21.96
C PHE A 197 -11.35 14.40 22.79
N TYR A 198 -10.09 14.80 22.67
CA TYR A 198 -9.00 14.17 23.43
C TYR A 198 -9.12 14.39 24.94
N SER A 199 -9.56 15.58 25.35
CA SER A 199 -9.79 15.89 26.77
C SER A 199 -10.94 15.05 27.35
N SER A 200 -12.05 14.94 26.62
CA SER A 200 -13.25 14.24 27.13
C SER A 200 -13.11 12.72 27.11
N VAL A 201 -12.48 12.15 26.07
CA VAL A 201 -12.39 10.70 25.89
C VAL A 201 -11.18 10.12 26.63
N PHE A 202 -10.05 10.82 26.61
CA PHE A 202 -8.78 10.32 27.13
C PHE A 202 -8.26 11.09 28.34
N SER A 203 -9.04 12.06 28.84
CA SER A 203 -8.66 12.88 30.01
C SER A 203 -7.33 13.63 29.83
N MET A 204 -6.98 13.99 28.60
CA MET A 204 -5.80 14.80 28.34
C MET A 204 -6.02 16.23 28.83
N GLU A 205 -5.02 16.82 29.47
CA GLU A 205 -5.03 18.20 29.94
C GLU A 205 -4.58 19.14 28.82
N LEU A 206 -5.47 20.04 28.41
CA LEU A 206 -5.16 21.16 27.52
C LEU A 206 -4.40 22.24 28.29
N TYR A 207 -3.09 22.32 28.08
CA TYR A 207 -2.20 23.19 28.84
C TYR A 207 -1.81 24.48 28.09
N HIS A 208 -2.02 24.55 26.78
CA HIS A 208 -1.71 25.74 25.99
C HIS A 208 -2.58 25.90 24.74
N ARG A 209 -2.82 27.14 24.35
CA ARG A 209 -3.50 27.52 23.10
C ARG A 209 -2.72 28.64 22.42
N ASP A 210 -2.45 28.47 21.13
CA ASP A 210 -1.82 29.51 20.32
C ASP A 210 -2.88 30.45 19.70
N PRO A 211 -2.53 31.72 19.42
CA PRO A 211 -3.43 32.67 18.77
C PRO A 211 -3.94 32.25 17.39
N ASP A 212 -3.23 31.35 16.70
CA ASP A 212 -3.66 30.80 15.40
C ASP A 212 -4.73 29.69 15.54
N GLY A 213 -5.12 29.35 16.77
CA GLY A 213 -6.09 28.31 17.10
C GLY A 213 -5.48 26.93 17.28
N SER A 214 -4.14 26.77 17.25
CA SER A 214 -3.49 25.51 17.61
C SER A 214 -3.65 25.24 19.11
N CYS A 215 -3.81 23.96 19.47
CA CYS A 215 -4.05 23.53 20.86
C CYS A 215 -3.01 22.50 21.28
N PHE A 216 -2.60 22.50 22.55
CA PHE A 216 -1.56 21.60 23.06
C PHE A 216 -2.06 20.89 24.32
N LEU A 217 -2.10 19.57 24.26
CA LEU A 217 -2.61 18.71 25.31
C LEU A 217 -1.52 17.78 25.85
N SER A 218 -1.68 17.29 27.07
CA SER A 218 -0.82 16.25 27.60
C SER A 218 -1.58 15.28 28.48
N ASP A 219 -1.17 14.01 28.50
CA ASP A 219 -1.62 13.00 29.46
C ASP A 219 -0.69 12.91 30.69
N GLY A 220 0.25 13.85 30.85
CA GLY A 220 1.29 13.84 31.87
C GLY A 220 2.54 13.02 31.49
N TYR A 221 2.52 12.32 30.36
CA TYR A 221 3.64 11.54 29.85
C TYR A 221 4.09 12.01 28.46
N LEU A 222 3.15 12.25 27.55
CA LEU A 222 3.34 12.70 26.17
C LEU A 222 2.63 14.04 25.94
N SER A 223 3.21 14.90 25.12
CA SER A 223 2.57 16.12 24.61
C SER A 223 1.98 15.88 23.22
N LEU A 224 0.77 16.38 23.00
CA LEU A 224 0.05 16.35 21.73
C LEU A 224 -0.20 17.78 21.25
N ALA A 225 0.46 18.17 20.17
CA ALA A 225 0.20 19.43 19.47
C ALA A 225 -0.82 19.22 18.35
N LEU A 226 -1.94 19.93 18.44
CA LEU A 226 -2.98 20.02 17.42
C LEU A 226 -2.76 21.32 16.64
N ILE A 227 -2.08 21.22 15.50
CA ILE A 227 -1.68 22.35 14.68
C ILE A 227 -2.83 22.76 13.77
N LYS A 228 -3.19 24.04 13.77
CA LYS A 228 -4.21 24.56 12.87
C LYS A 228 -3.77 24.39 11.42
N HIS A 229 -4.55 23.64 10.64
CA HIS A 229 -4.35 23.52 9.20
C HIS A 229 -4.53 24.90 8.55
N ARG A 230 -3.49 25.39 7.89
CA ARG A 230 -3.54 26.62 7.10
C ARG A 230 -3.90 26.26 5.66
N LEU A 231 -4.86 26.98 5.07
CA LEU A 231 -5.37 26.72 3.72
C LEU A 231 -4.41 27.19 2.60
N ASP A 232 -3.28 27.80 2.97
CA ASP A 232 -2.28 28.39 2.09
C ASP A 232 -1.02 27.52 1.93
N GLY A 233 -0.97 26.33 2.53
CA GLY A 233 0.22 25.46 2.53
C GLY A 233 -0.04 24.05 2.00
N ASP A 234 1.03 23.38 1.59
CA ASP A 234 1.05 21.99 1.10
C ASP A 234 0.99 20.94 2.23
N THR A 235 0.71 21.32 3.47
CA THR A 235 0.78 20.40 4.62
C THR A 235 -0.52 19.59 4.75
N PRO A 236 -0.48 18.26 4.56
CA PRO A 236 -1.68 17.43 4.68
C PRO A 236 -2.20 17.38 6.12
N LEU A 237 -3.48 17.03 6.26
CA LEU A 237 -4.09 16.73 7.56
C LEU A 237 -3.53 15.43 8.14
N GLY A 238 -3.55 15.32 9.46
CA GLY A 238 -3.09 14.13 10.17
C GLY A 238 -1.66 14.28 10.69
N MET A 239 -0.92 13.18 10.74
CA MET A 239 0.42 13.11 11.33
C MET A 239 1.36 14.12 10.69
N ASN A 240 2.08 14.90 11.50
CA ASN A 240 2.97 15.94 11.02
C ASN A 240 4.43 15.73 11.44
N HIS A 241 4.66 15.57 12.75
CA HIS A 241 5.99 15.22 13.29
C HIS A 241 5.84 14.61 14.68
N PHE A 242 6.94 14.07 15.20
CA PHE A 242 7.06 13.62 16.58
C PHE A 242 8.27 14.29 17.24
N GLY A 243 8.51 14.05 18.52
CA GLY A 243 9.67 14.67 19.18
C GLY A 243 10.27 13.85 20.31
N PHE A 244 11.59 14.00 20.45
CA PHE A 244 12.39 13.36 21.48
C PHE A 244 12.76 14.35 22.57
N HIS A 245 12.46 13.97 23.81
CA HIS A 245 13.08 14.57 24.98
C HIS A 245 14.47 13.94 25.16
N ILE A 246 15.50 14.77 25.09
CA ILE A 246 16.90 14.37 25.12
C ILE A 246 17.60 15.05 26.30
N ALA A 247 18.77 14.54 26.69
CA ALA A 247 19.56 15.12 27.77
C ALA A 247 20.56 16.18 27.29
N ASP A 248 21.04 16.08 26.05
CA ASP A 248 22.05 16.96 25.45
C ASP A 248 21.84 17.02 23.93
N THR A 249 21.48 18.21 23.46
CA THR A 249 21.21 18.49 22.04
C THR A 249 22.49 18.57 21.24
N ALA A 250 23.59 19.07 21.81
CA ALA A 250 24.87 19.12 21.10
C ALA A 250 25.38 17.70 20.81
N ALA A 251 25.36 16.82 21.82
CA ALA A 251 25.74 15.42 21.66
C ALA A 251 24.81 14.68 20.69
N THR A 252 23.49 14.86 20.84
CA THR A 252 22.51 14.21 19.95
C THR A 252 22.63 14.69 18.51
N SER A 253 22.82 16.00 18.30
CA SER A 253 22.99 16.58 16.96
C SER A 253 24.27 16.08 16.28
N ALA A 254 25.38 15.96 17.02
CA ALA A 254 26.62 15.41 16.49
C ALA A 254 26.43 13.94 16.04
N ALA A 255 25.74 13.13 16.85
CA ALA A 255 25.43 11.74 16.50
C ALA A 255 24.53 11.62 15.26
N LEU A 256 23.55 12.52 15.10
CA LEU A 256 22.69 12.57 13.92
C LEU A 256 23.51 12.85 12.64
N ILE A 257 24.41 13.83 12.69
CA ILE A 257 25.29 14.18 11.56
C ILE A 257 26.22 13.02 11.21
N GLU A 258 26.78 12.32 12.20
CA GLU A 258 27.62 11.13 11.97
C GLU A 258 26.86 10.02 11.23
N LYS A 259 25.54 9.93 11.44
CA LYS A 259 24.66 8.97 10.76
C LYS A 259 24.11 9.48 9.42
N GLY A 260 24.58 10.62 8.93
CA GLY A 260 24.23 11.14 7.61
C GLY A 260 22.93 11.95 7.59
N ALA A 261 22.37 12.31 8.75
CA ALA A 261 21.29 13.29 8.79
C ALA A 261 21.83 14.71 8.61
N ASP A 262 21.00 15.59 8.05
CA ASP A 262 21.31 17.02 8.02
C ASP A 262 21.44 17.59 9.43
N LYS A 263 22.24 18.65 9.56
CA LYS A 263 22.38 19.36 10.85
C LYS A 263 20.99 19.82 11.32
N PRO A 264 20.57 19.49 12.55
CA PRO A 264 19.30 19.96 13.08
C PRO A 264 19.20 21.49 13.02
N ALA A 265 18.10 21.98 12.46
CA ALA A 265 17.82 23.40 12.33
C ALA A 265 17.27 23.94 13.65
N GLU A 266 17.85 25.02 14.15
CA GLU A 266 17.32 25.74 15.32
C GLU A 266 15.96 26.34 14.97
N ARG A 267 14.97 26.09 15.83
CA ARG A 267 13.65 26.69 15.66
C ARG A 267 13.67 28.07 16.31
N PHE A 268 13.90 29.10 15.50
CA PHE A 268 13.62 30.49 15.92
C PHE A 268 12.12 30.66 16.11
N THR A 269 11.62 30.31 17.29
CA THR A 269 10.26 30.58 17.70
C THR A 269 10.28 31.19 19.10
N ASP A 270 9.41 32.15 19.37
CA ASP A 270 9.16 32.69 20.73
C ASP A 270 8.51 31.65 21.67
N ARG A 271 8.49 30.36 21.28
CA ARG A 271 7.84 29.26 21.99
C ARG A 271 8.89 28.47 22.75
N PRO A 272 8.65 28.13 24.03
CA PRO A 272 9.62 27.41 24.87
C PRO A 272 9.65 25.89 24.62
N PHE A 273 9.02 25.39 23.55
CA PHE A 273 8.81 23.97 23.32
C PHE A 273 9.28 23.60 21.90
N ALA A 274 10.20 22.64 21.80
CA ALA A 274 10.96 22.23 20.60
C ALA A 274 12.06 23.23 20.16
N GLU A 275 13.31 22.89 20.48
CA GLU A 275 14.48 23.75 20.26
C GLU A 275 15.10 23.53 18.88
N TYR A 276 15.09 22.28 18.40
CA TYR A 276 15.69 21.90 17.13
C TYR A 276 14.77 20.97 16.33
N ARG A 277 14.88 21.04 15.00
CA ARG A 277 14.19 20.18 14.05
C ARG A 277 15.18 19.40 13.20
N ALA A 278 14.93 18.11 13.04
CA ALA A 278 15.70 17.25 12.17
C ALA A 278 14.76 16.33 11.36
N MET A 279 15.34 15.58 10.44
CA MET A 279 14.66 14.53 9.68
C MET A 279 15.44 13.24 9.81
N ASP A 280 14.71 12.12 9.85
CA ASP A 280 15.33 10.80 9.76
C ASP A 280 15.67 10.45 8.29
N PRO A 281 16.39 9.32 8.05
CA PRO A 281 16.77 8.92 6.69
C PRO A 281 15.59 8.67 5.73
N GLU A 282 14.38 8.47 6.24
CA GLU A 282 13.15 8.25 5.46
C GLU A 282 12.36 9.55 5.24
N GLY A 283 12.89 10.69 5.72
CA GLY A 283 12.28 12.00 5.57
C GLY A 283 11.22 12.33 6.62
N ASN A 284 11.09 11.54 7.69
CA ASN A 284 10.17 11.86 8.77
C ASN A 284 10.73 13.01 9.61
N SER A 285 9.96 14.09 9.74
CA SER A 285 10.33 15.22 10.59
C SER A 285 10.18 14.88 12.07
N PHE A 286 11.18 15.25 12.87
CA PHE A 286 11.10 15.19 14.32
C PHE A 286 11.76 16.39 14.99
N ASP A 287 11.27 16.71 16.19
CA ASP A 287 11.79 17.79 17.01
C ASP A 287 12.64 17.23 18.18
N LEU A 288 13.66 17.98 18.59
CA LEU A 288 14.49 17.70 19.75
C LEU A 288 14.26 18.76 20.81
N SER A 289 14.19 18.34 22.07
CA SER A 289 14.20 19.27 23.19
C SER A 289 14.90 18.69 24.42
N GLU A 290 15.73 19.51 25.06
CA GLU A 290 16.32 19.25 26.39
C GLU A 290 15.33 19.56 27.52
N HIS A 291 14.52 20.60 27.33
CA HIS A 291 13.58 21.10 28.32
C HIS A 291 12.21 20.39 28.28
N GLY A 292 11.99 19.55 27.27
CA GLY A 292 10.72 18.86 27.01
C GLY A 292 9.73 19.73 26.23
N PHE A 293 8.54 19.17 25.97
CA PHE A 293 7.55 19.78 25.07
C PHE A 293 6.40 20.48 25.80
N GLY A 294 6.60 20.84 27.07
CA GLY A 294 5.58 21.42 27.95
C GLY A 294 4.66 20.39 28.59
N GLY A 295 3.55 20.86 29.16
CA GLY A 295 2.57 20.04 29.88
C GLY A 295 2.90 19.79 31.37
N PRO A 296 1.96 19.23 32.14
CA PRO A 296 2.20 18.81 33.52
C PRO A 296 3.32 17.78 33.56
N ARG A 297 4.27 17.94 34.50
CA ARG A 297 5.31 16.92 34.69
C ARG A 297 4.68 15.65 35.26
N PRO A 298 5.12 14.45 34.82
CA PRO A 298 4.74 13.23 35.50
C PRO A 298 5.13 13.34 36.97
N ALA A 299 4.28 12.83 37.86
CA ALA A 299 4.62 12.72 39.26
C ALA A 299 5.93 11.93 39.37
N THR A 300 6.90 12.44 40.12
CA THR A 300 8.12 11.71 40.44
C THR A 300 7.71 10.47 41.24
N GLU A 301 7.83 9.29 40.63
CA GLU A 301 7.65 8.04 41.35
C GLU A 301 8.67 8.01 42.51
N SER A 302 8.15 7.85 43.72
CA SER A 302 8.90 7.89 44.98
C SER A 302 9.50 6.53 45.32
#